data_AF-A0A7S2DZ51-F1
#
_entry.id   AF-A0A7S2DZ51-F1
#
_cell.length_a   1.000
_cell.length_b   1.000
_cell.length_c   1.000
_cell.angle_alpha   90.00
_cell.angle_beta   90.00
_cell.angle_gamma   90.00
#
_symmetry.space_group_name_H-M   'P 1'
#
loop_
_entity.id
_entity.type
_entity.pdbx_description
1 polymer ?
#
loop_
_entity_poly.entity_id
_entity_poly.type
_entity_poly.pdbx_seq_one_letter_code
_entity_poly.pdbx_strand_id
1 'polypeptide(L)'
;GGVLPAASQAALGSGRLSTLKMAPMARAAAAVVTTVAIIKLSELLLLSSLPAHHSLAVLAVACVLQWAALDGAVASFALATLVSIGGPLCELPFISLGCWHYIPDVADYFPFGPDSKWAALSSLTGPCYFAVTTDAIALGQCFAVWEGGSGGGRGAGE
;
A
#
# COMPACT_ATOMS: atom_id res chain seq x y z
N GLY A 1 7.67 -16.34 -5.04
CA GLY A 1 6.39 -17.02 -4.79
C GLY A 1 5.32 -15.96 -4.86
N GLY A 2 4.47 -16.00 -5.87
CA GLY A 2 3.31 -15.10 -5.92
C GLY A 2 2.28 -15.58 -4.92
N VAL A 3 1.78 -14.69 -4.06
CA VAL A 3 0.70 -14.94 -3.08
C VAL A 3 -0.68 -15.04 -3.78
N LEU A 4 -0.69 -14.98 -5.11
CA LEU A 4 -1.89 -14.80 -5.91
C LEU A 4 -2.27 -16.10 -6.65
N PRO A 5 -3.57 -16.49 -6.65
CA PRO A 5 -4.06 -17.70 -7.30
C PRO A 5 -3.66 -17.79 -8.78
N ALA A 6 -3.62 -19.01 -9.33
CA ALA A 6 -3.35 -19.22 -10.76
C ALA A 6 -4.27 -18.40 -11.68
N ALA A 7 -5.52 -18.16 -11.27
CA ALA A 7 -6.48 -17.35 -12.02
C ALA A 7 -6.09 -15.87 -12.15
N SER A 8 -5.52 -15.25 -11.12
CA SER A 8 -5.07 -13.86 -11.19
C SER A 8 -3.75 -13.72 -11.94
N GLN A 9 -2.89 -14.75 -11.91
CA GLN A 9 -1.71 -14.80 -12.79
C GLN A 9 -2.09 -14.96 -14.27
N ALA A 10 -3.16 -15.71 -14.57
CA ALA A 10 -3.68 -15.83 -15.93
C ALA A 10 -4.30 -14.51 -16.43
N ALA A 11 -4.95 -13.74 -15.56
CA ALA A 11 -5.60 -12.47 -15.92
C ALA A 11 -4.62 -11.28 -16.00
N LEU A 12 -3.67 -11.18 -15.07
CA LEU A 12 -2.77 -10.02 -14.92
C LEU A 12 -1.37 -10.27 -15.51
N GLY A 13 -1.10 -11.50 -15.93
CA GLY A 13 0.20 -11.95 -16.42
C GLY A 13 1.21 -12.21 -15.29
N SER A 14 2.33 -12.84 -15.66
CA SER A 14 3.47 -13.11 -14.75
C SER A 14 4.51 -11.98 -14.75
N GLY A 15 4.13 -10.79 -15.21
CA GLY A 15 5.04 -9.66 -15.36
C GLY A 15 5.65 -9.26 -14.02
N ARG A 16 6.98 -9.18 -13.96
CA ARG A 16 7.71 -8.73 -12.78
C ARG A 16 8.88 -7.85 -13.18
N LEU A 17 8.96 -6.67 -12.58
CA LEU A 17 10.13 -5.80 -12.68
C LEU A 17 11.31 -6.40 -11.89
N SER A 18 12.53 -6.04 -12.28
CA SER A 18 13.71 -6.37 -11.50
C SER A 18 13.68 -5.59 -10.18
N THR A 19 13.66 -6.30 -9.06
CA THR A 19 13.64 -5.72 -7.71
C THR A 19 15.00 -5.78 -7.06
N LEU A 20 15.14 -5.09 -5.92
CA LEU A 20 16.29 -5.28 -5.04
C LEU A 20 16.34 -6.73 -4.54
N LYS A 21 17.55 -7.33 -4.58
CA LYS A 21 17.79 -8.66 -4.02
C LYS A 21 17.92 -8.53 -2.51
N MET A 22 16.87 -8.93 -1.80
CA MET A 22 16.79 -8.86 -0.34
C MET A 22 16.25 -10.17 0.22
N ALA A 23 16.74 -10.55 1.41
CA ALA A 23 16.13 -11.62 2.18
C ALA A 23 14.68 -11.26 2.55
N PRO A 24 13.76 -12.23 2.69
CA PRO A 24 12.33 -11.96 2.95
C PRO A 24 12.09 -11.06 4.16
N MET A 25 12.77 -11.31 5.28
CA MET A 25 12.67 -10.48 6.50
C MET A 25 13.17 -9.04 6.25
N ALA A 26 14.29 -8.87 5.55
CA ALA A 26 14.83 -7.55 5.23
C ALA A 26 13.90 -6.79 4.28
N ARG A 27 13.27 -7.47 3.31
CA ARG A 27 12.26 -6.87 2.43
C ARG A 27 11.04 -6.42 3.22
N ALA A 28 10.53 -7.26 4.11
CA ALA A 28 9.38 -6.92 4.95
C ALA A 28 9.68 -5.72 5.87
N ALA A 29 10.84 -5.71 6.53
CA ALA A 29 11.28 -4.58 7.34
C ALA A 29 11.41 -3.29 6.49
N ALA A 30 12.02 -3.38 5.31
CA ALA A 30 12.13 -2.24 4.40
C ALA A 30 10.75 -1.73 3.94
N ALA A 31 9.80 -2.64 3.65
CA ALA A 31 8.45 -2.28 3.26
C ALA A 31 7.73 -1.52 4.39
N VAL A 32 7.79 -2.02 5.63
CA VAL A 32 7.20 -1.34 6.80
C VAL A 32 7.82 0.03 7.02
N VAL A 33 9.16 0.12 7.02
CA VAL A 33 9.87 1.40 7.23
C VAL A 33 9.51 2.41 6.14
N THR A 34 9.47 1.98 4.88
CA THR A 34 9.11 2.86 3.76
C THR A 34 7.64 3.26 3.81
N THR A 35 6.72 2.39 4.22
CA THR A 35 5.31 2.78 4.45
C THR A 35 5.19 3.83 5.55
N VAL A 36 5.88 3.66 6.69
CA VAL A 36 5.88 4.66 7.77
C VAL A 36 6.40 6.01 7.25
N ALA A 37 7.47 6.01 6.46
CA ALA A 37 7.99 7.22 5.85
C ALA A 37 7.00 7.88 4.88
N ILE A 38 6.28 7.09 4.07
CA ILE A 38 5.24 7.58 3.14
C ILE A 38 4.06 8.17 3.91
N ILE A 39 3.61 7.53 5.00
CA ILE A 39 2.53 8.04 5.86
C ILE A 39 2.95 9.36 6.52
N LYS A 40 4.21 9.47 6.96
CA LYS A 40 4.70 10.75 7.50
C LYS A 40 4.90 11.82 6.43
N LEU A 41 5.30 11.43 5.23
CA LEU A 41 5.37 12.35 4.10
C LEU A 41 3.98 12.88 3.71
N SER A 42 2.93 12.05 3.76
CA SER A 42 1.57 12.50 3.44
C SER A 42 1.08 13.58 4.41
N GLU A 43 1.38 13.43 5.71
CA GLU A 43 1.11 14.45 6.74
C GLU A 43 1.85 15.76 6.42
N LEU A 44 3.14 15.70 6.08
CA LEU A 44 3.93 16.89 5.73
C LEU A 44 3.41 17.58 4.46
N LEU A 45 3.03 16.80 3.44
CA LEU A 45 2.49 17.32 2.18
C LEU A 45 1.11 17.96 2.37
N LEU A 46 0.30 17.40 3.26
CA LEU A 46 -1.02 17.91 3.63
C LEU A 46 -0.92 19.27 4.34
N LEU A 47 0.12 19.48 5.14
CA LEU A 47 0.39 20.75 5.83
C LEU A 47 1.21 21.74 4.99
N SER A 48 1.69 21.32 3.82
CA SER A 48 2.47 22.17 2.94
C SER A 48 1.60 23.15 2.16
N SER A 49 2.20 24.21 1.63
CA SER A 49 1.55 25.14 0.70
C SER A 49 1.53 24.63 -0.75
N LEU A 50 1.93 23.38 -0.99
CA LEU A 50 1.94 22.82 -2.33
C LEU A 50 0.51 22.57 -2.83
N PRO A 51 0.24 22.78 -4.13
CA PRO A 51 -1.04 22.40 -4.70
C PRO A 51 -1.30 20.90 -4.53
N ALA A 52 -2.55 20.53 -4.24
CA ALA A 52 -2.93 19.15 -3.93
C ALA A 52 -2.49 18.10 -4.97
N HIS A 53 -2.53 18.45 -6.26
CA HIS A 53 -2.08 17.56 -7.33
C HIS A 53 -0.56 17.32 -7.32
N HIS A 54 0.25 18.29 -6.86
CA HIS A 54 1.69 18.09 -6.67
C HIS A 54 1.96 17.17 -5.48
N SER A 55 1.26 17.40 -4.36
CA SER A 55 1.33 16.54 -3.17
C SER A 55 0.94 15.10 -3.51
N LEU A 56 -0.15 14.92 -4.26
CA LEU A 56 -0.59 13.61 -4.74
C LEU A 56 0.45 12.96 -5.66
N ALA A 57 1.00 13.70 -6.61
CA ALA A 57 2.01 13.18 -7.53
C ALA A 57 3.28 12.73 -6.80
N VAL A 58 3.78 13.54 -5.86
CA VAL A 58 4.97 13.20 -5.05
C VAL A 58 4.72 11.92 -4.26
N LEU A 59 3.58 11.81 -3.59
CA LEU A 59 3.25 10.66 -2.77
C LEU A 59 3.01 9.40 -3.61
N ALA A 60 2.32 9.53 -4.75
CA ALA A 60 2.11 8.43 -5.69
C ALA A 60 3.44 7.91 -6.26
N VAL A 61 4.35 8.81 -6.64
CA VAL A 61 5.71 8.42 -7.09
C VAL A 61 6.45 7.66 -5.99
N ALA A 62 6.40 8.12 -4.74
CA ALA A 62 7.02 7.41 -3.62
C ALA A 62 6.47 5.98 -3.45
N CYS A 63 5.15 5.80 -3.58
CA CYS A 63 4.49 4.50 -3.50
C CYS A 63 4.87 3.57 -4.65
N VAL A 64 4.90 4.09 -5.89
CA VAL A 64 5.32 3.33 -7.07
C VAL A 64 6.78 2.92 -6.95
N LEU A 65 7.65 3.80 -6.45
CA LEU A 65 9.06 3.49 -6.21
C LEU A 65 9.23 2.41 -5.12
N GLN A 66 8.45 2.48 -4.04
CA GLN A 66 8.43 1.44 -3.00
C GLN A 66 8.06 0.07 -3.61
N TRP A 67 6.95 0.00 -4.37
CA TRP A 67 6.53 -1.22 -5.04
C TRP A 67 7.59 -1.73 -6.02
N ALA A 68 8.11 -0.86 -6.90
CA ALA A 68 9.07 -1.23 -7.92
C ALA A 68 10.37 -1.76 -7.31
N ALA A 69 10.85 -1.15 -6.22
CA ALA A 69 12.07 -1.55 -5.54
C ALA A 69 11.91 -2.86 -4.75
N LEU A 70 10.76 -3.08 -4.10
CA LEU A 70 10.60 -4.15 -3.11
C LEU A 70 9.88 -5.40 -3.64
N ASP A 71 8.93 -5.28 -4.56
CA ASP A 71 8.14 -6.42 -5.05
C ASP A 71 8.03 -6.52 -6.58
N GLY A 72 7.73 -5.41 -7.25
CA GLY A 72 7.76 -5.28 -8.72
C GLY A 72 6.79 -6.16 -9.49
N ALA A 73 5.90 -6.91 -8.82
CA ALA A 73 4.93 -7.78 -9.48
C ALA A 73 3.72 -6.98 -9.97
N VAL A 74 3.31 -7.20 -11.23
CA VAL A 74 2.13 -6.51 -11.80
C VAL A 74 0.87 -6.81 -10.99
N ALA A 75 0.75 -8.03 -10.49
CA ALA A 75 -0.43 -8.45 -9.76
C ALA A 75 -0.52 -7.82 -8.35
N SER A 76 0.62 -7.54 -7.69
CA SER A 76 0.62 -6.76 -6.44
C SER A 76 0.37 -5.29 -6.68
N PHE A 77 0.87 -4.74 -7.80
CA PHE A 77 0.53 -3.38 -8.22
C PHE A 77 -0.98 -3.22 -8.38
N ALA A 78 -1.61 -4.12 -9.14
CA ALA A 78 -3.05 -4.10 -9.37
C ALA A 78 -3.82 -4.18 -8.04
N LEU A 79 -3.41 -5.07 -7.13
CA LEU A 79 -4.03 -5.18 -5.82
C LEU A 79 -3.86 -3.90 -5.00
N ALA A 80 -2.65 -3.33 -4.96
CA ALA A 80 -2.37 -2.08 -4.25
C ALA A 80 -3.16 -0.90 -4.83
N THR A 81 -3.36 -0.84 -6.15
CA THR A 81 -4.24 0.14 -6.78
C THR A 81 -5.70 -0.06 -6.37
N LEU A 82 -6.21 -1.29 -6.35
CA LEU A 82 -7.57 -1.56 -5.89
C LEU A 82 -7.77 -1.13 -4.44
N VAL A 83 -6.82 -1.44 -3.55
CA VAL A 83 -6.88 -1.06 -2.14
C VAL A 83 -6.67 0.44 -1.95
N SER A 84 -5.92 1.13 -2.82
CA SER A 84 -5.81 2.60 -2.79
C SER A 84 -7.13 3.33 -3.05
N ILE A 85 -8.12 2.65 -3.64
CA ILE A 85 -9.47 3.17 -3.84
C ILE A 85 -10.40 2.64 -2.76
N GLY A 86 -10.38 1.33 -2.53
CA GLY A 86 -11.27 0.69 -1.56
C GLY A 86 -11.01 1.11 -0.11
N GLY A 87 -9.74 1.24 0.28
CA GLY A 87 -9.32 1.62 1.62
C GLY A 87 -9.91 2.96 2.06
N PRO A 88 -9.66 4.06 1.33
CA PRO A 88 -10.25 5.36 1.69
C PRO A 88 -11.78 5.35 1.67
N LEU A 89 -12.43 4.63 0.73
CA LEU A 89 -13.89 4.50 0.70
C LEU A 89 -14.45 3.80 1.95
N CYS A 90 -13.71 2.84 2.50
CA CYS A 90 -14.06 2.18 3.76
C CYS A 90 -13.97 3.11 4.99
N GLU A 91 -13.36 4.30 4.87
CA GLU A 91 -13.34 5.29 5.96
C GLU A 91 -14.65 6.06 6.08
N LEU A 92 -15.44 6.16 5.00
CA LEU A 92 -16.67 6.97 4.96
C LEU A 92 -17.66 6.63 6.08
N PRO A 93 -17.96 5.36 6.40
CA PRO A 93 -18.84 5.04 7.52
C PRO A 93 -18.31 5.55 8.85
N PHE A 94 -16.99 5.42 9.11
CA PHE A 94 -16.38 5.88 10.36
C PHE A 94 -16.37 7.40 10.48
N ILE A 95 -16.11 8.11 9.38
CA ILE A 95 -16.21 9.57 9.31
C ILE A 95 -17.67 10.00 9.57
N SER A 96 -18.65 9.32 8.98
CA SER A 96 -20.07 9.63 9.15
C SER A 96 -20.58 9.39 10.58
N LEU A 97 -19.98 8.43 11.29
CA LEU A 97 -20.26 8.15 12.70
C LEU A 97 -19.50 9.07 13.66
N GLY A 98 -18.68 10.00 13.14
CA GLY A 98 -17.87 10.91 13.94
C GLY A 98 -16.71 10.22 14.68
N CYS A 99 -16.25 9.06 14.20
CA CYS A 99 -15.08 8.38 14.80
C CYS A 99 -13.79 9.18 14.61
N TRP A 100 -13.65 9.91 13.50
CA TRP A 100 -12.61 10.90 13.25
C TRP A 100 -13.00 11.83 12.10
N HIS A 101 -12.21 12.89 11.90
CA HIS A 101 -12.35 13.82 10.79
C HIS A 101 -10.98 14.23 10.25
N TYR A 102 -10.88 14.40 8.92
CA TYR A 102 -9.74 15.07 8.31
C TYR A 102 -9.86 16.59 8.45
N ILE A 103 -8.77 17.31 8.11
CA ILE A 103 -8.80 18.76 8.00
C ILE A 103 -9.78 19.14 6.88
N PRO A 104 -10.81 19.98 7.12
CA PRO A 104 -11.83 20.26 6.12
C PRO A 104 -11.29 20.87 4.81
N ASP A 105 -10.20 21.63 4.90
CA ASP A 105 -9.62 22.37 3.77
C ASP A 105 -8.81 21.50 2.79
N VAL A 106 -8.56 20.22 3.13
CA VAL A 106 -7.80 19.28 2.30
C VAL A 106 -8.64 18.12 1.78
N ALA A 107 -9.97 18.23 1.94
CA ALA A 107 -10.91 17.22 1.46
C ALA A 107 -11.16 17.37 -0.05
N ASP A 108 -10.49 16.55 -0.85
CA ASP A 108 -10.47 16.64 -2.31
C ASP A 108 -10.55 15.28 -3.03
N TYR A 109 -10.97 14.22 -2.32
CA TYR A 109 -10.89 12.84 -2.77
C TYR A 109 -11.61 12.55 -4.11
N PHE A 110 -10.88 12.01 -5.08
CA PHE A 110 -11.44 11.34 -6.25
C PHE A 110 -12.00 9.95 -5.86
N PRO A 111 -13.22 9.55 -6.26
CA PRO A 111 -14.00 10.03 -7.40
C PRO A 111 -15.01 11.15 -7.12
N PHE A 112 -15.12 11.64 -5.88
CA PHE A 112 -16.18 12.58 -5.51
C PHE A 112 -15.90 14.01 -5.98
N GLY A 113 -14.62 14.39 -6.12
CA GLY A 113 -14.19 15.68 -6.64
C GLY A 113 -13.92 16.73 -5.55
N PRO A 114 -13.52 17.95 -5.94
CA PRO A 114 -13.01 18.98 -5.02
C PRO A 114 -14.08 19.58 -4.08
N ASP A 115 -15.36 19.45 -4.42
CA ASP A 115 -16.47 20.00 -3.61
C ASP A 115 -17.07 18.97 -2.62
N SER A 116 -16.38 17.84 -2.43
CA SER A 116 -16.84 16.71 -1.62
C SER A 116 -16.58 16.91 -0.13
N LYS A 117 -16.85 18.10 0.39
CA LYS A 117 -16.64 18.40 1.81
C LYS A 117 -17.41 17.47 2.75
N TRP A 118 -18.52 16.91 2.27
CA TRP A 118 -19.30 15.89 2.97
C TRP A 118 -18.55 14.58 3.18
N ALA A 119 -17.66 14.21 2.25
CA ALA A 119 -16.85 13.00 2.35
C ALA A 119 -15.66 13.19 3.31
N ALA A 120 -15.23 14.44 3.49
CA ALA A 120 -14.12 14.85 4.35
C ALA A 120 -12.89 13.94 4.19
N LEU A 121 -12.58 13.53 2.97
CA LEU A 121 -11.53 12.56 2.64
C LEU A 121 -10.46 13.25 1.79
N SER A 122 -9.19 12.97 2.09
CA SER A 122 -8.06 13.48 1.33
C SER A 122 -7.65 12.52 0.22
N SER A 123 -7.34 13.03 -0.97
CA SER A 123 -6.75 12.25 -2.07
C SER A 123 -5.43 11.60 -1.69
N LEU A 124 -4.71 12.13 -0.70
CA LEU A 124 -3.45 11.58 -0.20
C LEU A 124 -3.64 10.26 0.56
N THR A 125 -4.86 9.98 1.05
CA THR A 125 -5.17 8.71 1.72
C THR A 125 -5.03 7.51 0.78
N GLY A 126 -5.33 7.68 -0.51
CA GLY A 126 -5.21 6.61 -1.51
C GLY A 126 -3.80 6.04 -1.62
N PRO A 127 -2.78 6.86 -1.94
CA PRO A 127 -1.38 6.42 -1.93
C PRO A 127 -0.94 5.76 -0.61
N CYS A 128 -1.40 6.23 0.54
CA CYS A 128 -1.09 5.58 1.82
C CYS A 128 -1.59 4.12 1.86
N TYR A 129 -2.82 3.85 1.42
CA TYR A 129 -3.33 2.48 1.31
C TYR A 129 -2.58 1.63 0.26
N PHE A 130 -2.08 2.25 -0.81
CA PHE A 130 -1.19 1.56 -1.74
C PHE A 130 0.09 1.07 -1.04
N ALA A 131 0.74 1.95 -0.27
CA ALA A 131 1.96 1.62 0.46
C ALA A 131 1.72 0.54 1.53
N VAL A 132 0.63 0.67 2.30
CA VAL A 132 0.18 -0.35 3.28
C VAL A 132 -0.07 -1.69 2.60
N THR A 133 -0.65 -1.71 1.40
CA THR A 133 -0.85 -2.98 0.68
C THR A 133 0.48 -3.61 0.29
N THR A 134 1.47 -2.80 -0.10
CA THR A 134 2.82 -3.28 -0.44
C THR A 134 3.52 -3.89 0.77
N ASP A 135 3.40 -3.28 1.96
CA ASP A 135 3.96 -3.85 3.19
C ASP A 135 3.25 -5.14 3.63
N ALA A 136 1.93 -5.20 3.52
CA ALA A 136 1.15 -6.38 3.91
C ALA A 136 1.51 -7.58 3.03
N ILE A 137 1.72 -7.35 1.74
CA ILE A 137 2.22 -8.37 0.81
C ILE A 137 3.63 -8.84 1.21
N ALA A 138 4.54 -7.92 1.53
CA ALA A 138 5.90 -8.26 1.92
C ALA A 138 5.94 -9.05 3.24
N LEU A 139 5.12 -8.67 4.22
CA LEU A 139 4.94 -9.40 5.48
C LEU A 139 4.35 -10.79 5.26
N GLY A 140 3.29 -10.91 4.45
CA GLY A 140 2.70 -12.21 4.11
C GLY A 140 3.70 -13.16 3.45
N GLN A 141 4.53 -12.66 2.53
CA GLN A 141 5.63 -13.43 1.95
C GLN A 141 6.68 -13.85 2.99
N CYS A 142 7.02 -12.96 3.92
CA CYS A 142 7.98 -13.25 4.98
C CYS A 142 7.46 -14.37 5.91
N PHE A 143 6.21 -14.29 6.36
CA PHE A 143 5.61 -15.30 7.23
C PHE A 143 5.46 -16.66 6.55
N ALA A 144 5.08 -16.69 5.26
CA ALA A 144 5.00 -17.94 4.50
C ALA A 144 6.36 -18.68 4.44
N VAL A 145 7.47 -17.94 4.31
CA VAL A 145 8.83 -18.54 4.35
C VAL A 145 9.18 -19.03 5.76
N TRP A 146 8.80 -18.28 6.78
CA TRP A 146 9.06 -18.66 8.17
C TRP A 146 8.33 -19.96 8.55
N GLU A 147 7.04 -20.08 8.20
CA GLU A 147 6.25 -21.29 8.43
C GLU A 147 6.81 -22.51 7.69
N GLY A 148 7.19 -22.33 6.42
CA GLY A 148 7.81 -23.39 5.61
C GLY A 148 9.17 -23.85 6.15
N GLY A 149 9.94 -22.95 6.77
CA GLY A 149 11.22 -23.27 7.41
C GLY A 149 11.06 -23.99 8.75
N SER A 150 10.03 -23.66 9.54
CA SER A 150 9.75 -24.29 10.84
C SER A 150 9.15 -25.70 10.72
N GLY A 151 8.58 -26.08 9.57
CA GLY A 151 8.04 -27.42 9.32
C GLY A 151 9.08 -28.49 8.93
N GLY A 152 10.30 -28.11 8.56
CA GLY A 152 11.34 -29.04 8.06
C GLY A 152 12.20 -29.73 9.12
N GLY A 153 12.00 -29.44 10.41
CA GLY A 153 12.88 -29.90 11.50
C GLY A 153 12.32 -30.97 12.43
N ARG A 154 11.15 -31.56 12.14
CA ARG A 154 10.46 -32.50 13.06
C ARG A 154 10.41 -33.98 12.61
N GLY A 155 11.21 -34.39 11.62
CA GLY A 155 11.11 -35.74 11.04
C GLY A 155 12.44 -36.43 10.67
N ALA A 156 13.55 -36.08 11.32
CA ALA A 156 14.82 -36.79 11.13
C ALA A 156 15.39 -37.18 12.51
N GLY A 157 14.80 -38.19 13.12
CA GLY A 157 15.21 -38.67 14.43
C GLY A 157 14.31 -39.77 14.96
N GLU A 158 14.07 -40.81 14.17
CA GLU A 158 13.75 -42.17 14.63
C GLU A 158 14.37 -43.18 13.65
#